data_AF-A0A7V8TTW0-F1
#
_entry.id   AF-A0A7V8TTW0-F1
#
_cell.length_a   1.000
_cell.length_b   1.000
_cell.length_c   1.000
_cell.angle_alpha   90.00
_cell.angle_beta   90.00
_cell.angle_gamma   90.00
#
_symmetry.space_group_name_H-M   'P 1'
#
loop_
_entity.id
_entity.type
_entity.pdbx_description
1 polymer ?
#
loop_
_entity_poly.entity_id
_entity_poly.type
_entity_poly.pdbx_seq_one_letter_code
_entity_poly.pdbx_strand_id
1 'polypeptide(L)'
;MARQWYREPWLFIVIGIAFNIIAALMSHYLVEGVADRISALDESTNRLQQRIDSAWSSRLEAERKRELLLLHADYAAGAGREAGNGPVAVHVRAFLERISIGYLAEDEKTKLGDGGVVLNVDAALIRFDRIVEAIQDHIDALYLDALQLERQKAPLRQQRNRLGALALFLQVLGLILVLSRDLVRRRGPP
;
A
#
# COMPACT_ATOMS: atom_id res chain seq x y z
N MET A 1 -57.43 -44.96 -19.47
CA MET A 1 -57.23 -43.65 -18.82
C MET A 1 -55.75 -43.48 -18.47
N ALA A 2 -54.91 -43.16 -19.46
CA ALA A 2 -53.50 -42.88 -19.24
C ALA A 2 -53.31 -41.36 -19.22
N ARG A 3 -53.00 -40.81 -18.04
CA ARG A 3 -52.78 -39.37 -17.81
C ARG A 3 -51.67 -38.85 -18.72
N GLN A 4 -52.01 -37.90 -19.58
CA GLN A 4 -51.08 -37.02 -20.29
C GLN A 4 -50.23 -36.24 -19.27
N TRP A 5 -49.01 -36.69 -19.04
CA TRP A 5 -47.99 -35.95 -18.28
C TRP A 5 -47.05 -35.12 -19.18
N TYR A 6 -47.45 -34.81 -20.42
CA TYR A 6 -46.77 -33.81 -21.24
C TYR A 6 -47.12 -32.39 -20.73
N ARG A 7 -46.70 -32.07 -19.51
CA ARG A 7 -46.69 -30.69 -19.02
C ARG A 7 -45.58 -29.94 -19.75
N GLU A 8 -45.97 -29.16 -20.75
CA GLU A 8 -45.32 -27.93 -21.25
C GLU A 8 -43.77 -27.94 -21.26
N PRO A 9 -43.11 -28.65 -22.20
CA PRO A 9 -41.65 -28.62 -22.38
C PRO A 9 -41.06 -27.21 -22.60
N TRP A 10 -41.91 -26.22 -22.90
CA TRP A 10 -41.54 -24.80 -23.03
C TRP A 10 -41.11 -24.18 -21.71
N LEU A 11 -41.66 -24.63 -20.58
CA LEU A 11 -41.33 -24.10 -19.27
C LEU A 11 -39.84 -24.26 -18.94
N PHE A 12 -39.24 -25.42 -19.27
CA PHE A 12 -37.81 -25.68 -19.04
C PHE A 12 -36.90 -24.76 -19.85
N ILE A 13 -37.27 -24.40 -21.08
CA ILE A 13 -36.50 -23.43 -21.88
C ILE A 13 -36.56 -22.05 -21.23
N VAL A 14 -37.77 -21.60 -20.88
CA VAL A 14 -37.94 -20.26 -20.33
C VAL A 14 -37.17 -20.11 -19.03
N ILE A 15 -37.22 -21.12 -18.15
CA ILE A 15 -36.45 -21.14 -16.89
C ILE A 15 -34.94 -21.16 -17.19
N GLY A 16 -34.47 -21.99 -18.13
CA GLY A 16 -33.06 -22.07 -18.48
C GLY A 16 -32.50 -20.78 -19.07
N ILE A 17 -33.27 -20.09 -19.93
CA ILE A 17 -32.92 -18.77 -20.46
C ILE A 17 -32.93 -17.73 -19.33
N ALA A 18 -33.94 -17.73 -18.46
CA ALA A 18 -34.01 -16.82 -17.33
C ALA A 18 -32.80 -16.97 -16.40
N PHE A 19 -32.37 -18.20 -16.10
CA PHE A 19 -31.17 -18.47 -15.32
C PHE A 19 -29.90 -17.91 -15.96
N ASN A 20 -29.74 -18.06 -17.28
CA ASN A 20 -28.61 -17.44 -17.98
C ASN A 20 -28.63 -15.91 -17.92
N ILE A 21 -29.79 -15.29 -18.08
CA ILE A 21 -29.92 -13.82 -17.97
C ILE A 21 -29.59 -13.36 -16.55
N ILE A 22 -30.12 -14.03 -15.53
CA ILE A 22 -29.84 -13.70 -14.13
C ILE A 22 -28.36 -13.90 -13.82
N ALA A 23 -27.71 -14.95 -14.35
CA ALA A 23 -26.28 -15.17 -14.19
C ALA A 23 -25.45 -14.03 -14.80
N ALA A 24 -25.81 -13.57 -16.00
CA ALA A 24 -25.17 -12.44 -16.64
C ALA A 24 -25.33 -11.14 -15.83
N LEU A 25 -26.55 -10.87 -15.34
CA LEU A 25 -26.82 -9.72 -14.47
C LEU A 25 -26.05 -9.82 -13.15
N MET A 26 -25.96 -11.01 -12.57
CA MET A 26 -25.21 -11.27 -11.36
C MET A 26 -23.72 -10.96 -11.56
N SER A 27 -23.15 -11.37 -12.68
CA SER A 27 -21.76 -11.06 -13.04
C SER A 27 -21.55 -9.55 -13.16
N HIS A 28 -22.39 -8.85 -13.93
CA HIS A 28 -22.22 -7.42 -14.17
C HIS A 28 -22.47 -6.57 -12.91
N TYR A 29 -23.56 -6.78 -12.18
CA TYR A 29 -23.92 -5.89 -11.08
C TYR A 29 -23.31 -6.28 -9.74
N LEU A 30 -23.18 -7.58 -9.46
CA LEU A 30 -22.73 -8.05 -8.15
C LEU A 30 -21.24 -8.40 -8.15
N VAL A 31 -20.75 -9.15 -9.14
CA VAL A 31 -19.34 -9.55 -9.18
C VAL A 31 -18.46 -8.36 -9.53
N GLU A 32 -18.79 -7.59 -10.57
CA GLU A 32 -18.03 -6.41 -10.98
C GLU A 32 -18.02 -5.34 -9.88
N GLY A 33 -19.17 -5.05 -9.26
CA GLY A 33 -19.24 -4.05 -8.20
C GLY A 33 -18.38 -4.38 -6.96
N VAL A 34 -18.21 -5.67 -6.64
CA VAL A 34 -17.27 -6.09 -5.59
C VAL A 34 -15.82 -6.05 -6.11
N ALA A 35 -15.58 -6.36 -7.38
CA ALA A 35 -14.27 -6.24 -8.00
C ALA A 35 -13.77 -4.79 -7.98
N ASP A 36 -14.62 -3.81 -8.30
CA ASP A 36 -14.28 -2.38 -8.25
C ASP A 36 -13.85 -1.94 -6.85
N ARG A 37 -14.58 -2.37 -5.81
CA ARG A 37 -14.22 -2.08 -4.42
C ARG A 37 -12.89 -2.69 -4.02
N ILE A 38 -12.62 -3.92 -4.47
CA ILE A 38 -11.33 -4.59 -4.27
C ILE A 38 -10.21 -3.79 -4.96
N SER A 39 -10.43 -3.33 -6.19
CA SER A 39 -9.48 -2.54 -6.96
C SER A 39 -9.19 -1.19 -6.30
N ALA A 40 -10.21 -0.52 -5.75
CA ALA A 40 -10.04 0.74 -5.01
C ALA A 40 -9.22 0.55 -3.72
N LEU A 41 -9.42 -0.57 -3.01
CA LEU A 41 -8.57 -0.94 -1.88
C LEU A 41 -7.15 -1.26 -2.31
N ASP A 42 -6.96 -1.96 -3.44
CA ASP A 42 -5.63 -2.24 -4.00
C ASP A 42 -4.86 -0.97 -4.34
N GLU A 43 -5.52 -0.01 -4.97
CA GLU A 43 -4.93 1.29 -5.25
C GLU A 43 -4.51 2.01 -3.97
N SER A 44 -5.35 1.94 -2.92
CA SER A 44 -5.05 2.52 -1.61
C SER A 44 -3.86 1.86 -0.93
N THR A 45 -3.78 0.52 -0.97
CA THR A 45 -2.62 -0.24 -0.47
C THR A 45 -1.35 0.13 -1.23
N ASN A 46 -1.41 0.25 -2.55
CA ASN A 46 -0.27 0.64 -3.38
C ASN A 46 0.22 2.06 -3.03
N ARG A 47 -0.69 3.02 -2.87
CA ARG A 47 -0.34 4.37 -2.40
C ARG A 47 0.31 4.34 -1.03
N LEU A 48 -0.18 3.49 -0.12
CA LEU A 48 0.41 3.34 1.20
C LEU A 48 1.82 2.76 1.15
N GLN A 49 2.04 1.74 0.30
CA GLN A 49 3.36 1.16 0.09
C GLN A 49 4.36 2.21 -0.43
N GLN A 50 3.96 3.02 -1.40
CA GLN A 50 4.79 4.13 -1.89
C GLN A 50 5.17 5.12 -0.78
N ARG A 51 4.24 5.41 0.14
CA ARG A 51 4.50 6.27 1.30
C ARG A 51 5.48 5.63 2.27
N ILE A 52 5.33 4.34 2.57
CA ILE A 52 6.26 3.57 3.39
C ILE A 52 7.67 3.62 2.78
N ASP A 53 7.80 3.36 1.47
CA ASP A 53 9.08 3.39 0.77
C ASP A 53 9.73 4.79 0.86
N SER A 54 8.93 5.85 0.69
CA SER A 54 9.42 7.24 0.82
C SER A 54 9.86 7.58 2.25
N ALA A 55 9.15 7.06 3.26
CA ALA A 55 9.48 7.26 4.66
C ALA A 55 10.79 6.53 5.04
N TRP A 56 10.99 5.30 4.55
CA TRP A 56 12.26 4.59 4.67
C TRP A 56 13.42 5.34 4.02
N SER A 57 13.22 5.88 2.81
CA SER A 57 14.22 6.71 2.14
C SER A 57 14.58 7.94 2.98
N SER A 58 13.57 8.60 3.55
CA SER A 58 13.75 9.78 4.41
C SER A 58 14.51 9.44 5.69
N ARG A 59 14.20 8.30 6.31
CA ARG A 59 14.93 7.79 7.49
C ARG A 59 16.39 7.55 7.15
N LEU A 60 16.66 6.83 6.06
CA LEU A 60 18.02 6.52 5.63
C LEU A 60 18.80 7.79 5.26
N GLU A 61 18.15 8.81 4.71
CA GLU A 61 18.76 10.12 4.46
C GLU A 61 19.10 10.84 5.77
N ALA A 62 18.21 10.78 6.78
CA ALA A 62 18.47 11.34 8.10
C ALA A 62 19.65 10.64 8.80
N GLU A 63 19.71 9.31 8.74
CA GLU A 63 20.81 8.51 9.29
C GLU A 63 22.14 8.79 8.57
N ARG A 64 22.15 8.88 7.23
CA ARG A 64 23.35 9.28 6.48
C ARG A 64 23.82 10.69 6.84
N LYS A 65 22.91 11.64 7.02
CA LYS A 65 23.24 13.00 7.46
C LYS A 65 23.83 13.00 8.88
N ARG A 66 23.29 12.17 9.79
CA ARG A 66 23.83 11.95 11.14
C ARG A 66 25.25 11.37 11.10
N GLU A 67 25.49 10.35 10.27
CA GLU A 67 26.81 9.76 10.08
C GLU A 67 27.81 10.77 9.53
N LEU A 68 27.42 11.54 8.51
CA LEU A 68 28.26 12.61 7.96
C LEU A 68 28.62 13.65 9.03
N LEU A 69 27.67 14.04 9.88
CA LEU A 69 27.94 14.98 10.97
C LEU A 69 28.95 14.40 11.98
N LEU A 70 28.80 13.15 12.37
CA LEU A 70 29.73 12.47 13.26
C LEU A 70 31.15 12.41 12.67
N LEU A 71 31.28 12.05 11.38
CA LEU A 71 32.57 12.00 10.69
C LEU A 71 33.26 13.37 10.66
N HIS A 72 32.50 14.44 10.39
CA HIS A 72 33.07 15.80 10.38
C HIS A 72 33.36 16.33 11.78
N ALA A 73 32.56 15.97 12.78
CA ALA A 73 32.81 16.31 14.18
C ALA A 73 34.08 15.61 14.71
N ASP A 74 34.26 14.33 14.42
CA ASP A 74 35.46 13.57 14.78
C ASP A 74 36.70 14.13 14.08
N TYR A 75 36.60 14.43 12.79
CA TYR A 75 37.68 15.08 12.04
C TYR A 75 38.03 16.46 12.61
N ALA A 76 37.04 17.29 12.97
CA ALA A 76 37.28 18.59 13.60
C ALA A 76 37.93 18.46 14.98
N ALA A 77 37.53 17.46 15.77
CA ALA A 77 38.11 17.16 17.08
C ALA A 77 39.56 16.63 16.98
N GLY A 78 39.87 15.82 15.96
CA GLY A 78 41.22 15.33 15.67
C GLY A 78 42.15 16.41 15.09
N ALA A 79 41.66 17.18 14.12
CA ALA A 79 42.41 18.28 13.50
C ALA A 79 42.76 19.39 14.51
N GLY A 80 41.89 19.63 15.50
CA GLY A 80 42.15 20.57 16.60
C GLY A 80 43.27 20.13 17.56
N ARG A 81 43.66 18.86 17.58
CA ARG A 81 44.75 18.34 18.44
C ARG A 81 46.14 18.40 17.80
N GLU A 82 46.25 18.40 16.47
CA GLU A 82 47.55 18.40 15.77
C GLU A 82 47.78 19.59 14.81
N ALA A 83 46.75 20.34 14.42
CA ALA A 83 46.88 21.40 13.42
C ALA A 83 46.24 22.72 13.87
N GLY A 84 47.07 23.65 14.34
CA GLY A 84 46.70 25.07 14.36
C GLY A 84 46.35 25.54 12.94
N ASN A 85 45.19 26.19 12.77
CA ASN A 85 44.76 26.94 11.58
C ASN A 85 45.13 26.35 10.19
N GLY A 86 45.09 25.02 10.05
CA GLY A 86 45.32 24.38 8.75
C GLY A 86 44.17 24.66 7.76
N PRO A 87 44.44 24.70 6.44
CA PRO A 87 43.42 24.95 5.40
C PRO A 87 42.22 24.00 5.46
N VAL A 88 42.43 22.79 5.99
CA VAL A 88 41.41 21.75 6.12
C VAL A 88 40.49 22.00 7.32
N ALA A 89 41.01 22.54 8.43
CA ALA A 89 40.18 22.92 9.57
C ALA A 89 39.20 24.07 9.20
N VAL A 90 39.65 24.99 8.34
CA VAL A 90 38.81 26.07 7.79
C VAL A 90 37.71 25.53 6.87
N HIS A 91 38.02 24.57 6.00
CA HIS A 91 37.03 23.95 5.11
C HIS A 91 35.99 23.13 5.88
N VAL A 92 36.41 22.39 6.90
CA VAL A 92 35.49 21.60 7.74
C VAL A 92 34.60 22.52 8.56
N ARG A 93 35.13 23.61 9.12
CA ARG A 93 34.31 24.63 9.80
C ARG A 93 33.30 25.28 8.87
N ALA A 94 33.69 25.66 7.65
CA ALA A 94 32.79 26.24 6.65
C ALA A 94 31.71 25.25 6.17
N PHE A 95 32.05 23.96 6.06
CA PHE A 95 31.10 22.91 5.72
C PHE A 95 30.08 22.66 6.85
N LEU A 96 30.54 22.62 8.10
CA LEU A 96 29.68 22.50 9.27
C LEU A 96 28.77 23.73 9.42
N GLU A 97 29.27 24.94 9.17
CA GLU A 97 28.44 26.15 9.10
C GLU A 97 27.37 26.03 8.00
N ARG A 98 27.74 25.55 6.80
CA ARG A 98 26.78 25.35 5.70
C ARG A 98 25.71 24.31 6.01
N ILE A 99 26.05 23.21 6.69
CA ILE A 99 25.06 22.22 7.15
C ILE A 99 24.18 22.78 8.26
N SER A 100 24.74 23.58 9.17
CA SER A 100 24.01 24.19 10.29
C SER A 100 22.92 25.17 9.86
N ILE A 101 23.05 25.80 8.68
CA ILE A 101 22.18 26.88 8.23
C ILE A 101 20.79 26.39 7.77
N GLY A 102 20.64 25.12 7.38
CA GLY A 102 19.37 24.61 6.83
C GLY A 102 18.48 23.84 7.80
N TYR A 103 19.04 23.24 8.84
CA TYR A 103 18.32 22.27 9.67
C TYR A 103 18.42 22.52 11.17
N LEU A 104 19.39 23.27 11.66
CA LEU A 104 19.53 23.49 13.11
C LEU A 104 18.77 24.75 13.51
N ALA A 105 17.99 24.64 14.57
CA ALA A 105 17.27 25.78 15.13
C ALA A 105 18.30 26.78 15.71
N GLU A 106 17.92 28.07 15.80
CA GLU A 106 18.85 29.13 16.23
C GLU A 106 19.42 28.91 17.64
N ASP A 107 18.72 28.14 18.48
CA ASP A 107 19.10 27.74 19.84
C ASP A 107 20.20 26.65 19.87
N GLU A 108 20.41 25.91 18.78
CA GLU A 108 21.43 24.87 18.66
C GLU A 108 22.78 25.42 18.14
N LYS A 109 22.82 26.72 17.83
CA LYS A 109 24.03 27.46 17.45
C LYS A 109 24.65 28.08 18.69
N THR A 110 25.77 27.53 19.16
CA THR A 110 26.48 28.12 20.29
C THR A 110 27.33 29.29 19.79
N LYS A 111 27.04 30.51 20.25
CA LYS A 111 27.92 31.67 20.04
C LYS A 111 29.19 31.47 20.86
N LEU A 112 30.36 31.30 20.23
CA LEU A 112 31.60 31.61 20.93
C LEU A 112 31.71 33.13 21.08
N GLY A 113 32.17 33.59 22.24
CA GLY A 113 32.73 34.93 22.35
C GLY A 113 33.82 35.09 21.30
N ASP A 114 33.69 36.15 20.50
CA ASP A 114 34.49 36.47 19.31
C ASP A 114 34.15 35.68 18.02
N GLY A 115 32.92 35.89 17.52
CA GLY A 115 32.58 35.77 16.10
C GLY A 115 32.45 34.37 15.46
N GLY A 116 32.81 33.29 16.16
CA GLY A 116 32.67 31.93 15.64
C GLY A 116 31.39 31.23 16.12
N VAL A 117 30.62 30.64 15.20
CA VAL A 117 29.54 29.70 15.55
C VAL A 117 30.13 28.30 15.62
N VAL A 118 30.06 27.64 16.78
CA VAL A 118 30.40 26.22 16.89
C VAL A 118 29.11 25.42 16.98
N LEU A 119 29.01 24.41 16.11
CA LEU A 119 27.92 23.45 16.09
C LEU A 119 27.88 22.72 17.44
N ASN A 120 26.74 22.76 18.14
CA ASN A 120 26.54 21.85 19.27
C ASN A 120 26.21 20.46 18.70
N VAL A 121 27.24 19.63 18.54
CA VAL A 121 27.13 18.29 17.96
C VAL A 121 26.15 17.42 18.77
N ASP A 122 26.18 17.51 20.10
CA ASP A 122 25.27 16.76 20.97
C ASP A 122 23.81 17.17 20.77
N ALA A 123 23.53 18.48 20.69
CA ALA A 123 22.19 18.98 20.42
C ALA A 123 21.69 18.54 19.02
N ALA A 124 22.56 18.61 18.01
CA ALA A 124 22.25 18.15 16.67
C ALA A 124 21.93 16.65 16.65
N LEU A 125 22.71 15.80 17.34
CA LEU A 125 22.48 14.37 17.44
C LEU A 125 21.14 14.04 18.10
N ILE A 126 20.81 14.69 19.23
CA ILE A 126 19.51 14.56 19.90
C ILE A 126 18.36 14.93 18.95
N ARG A 127 18.54 15.95 18.10
CA ARG A 127 17.54 16.32 17.10
C ARG A 127 17.40 15.30 15.98
N PHE A 128 18.50 14.71 15.50
CA PHE A 128 18.43 13.61 14.53
C PHE A 128 17.73 12.39 15.11
N ASP A 129 18.02 12.02 16.35
CA ASP A 129 17.39 10.88 17.01
C ASP A 129 15.87 11.11 17.13
N ARG A 130 15.43 12.32 17.50
CA ARG A 130 13.99 12.70 17.48
C ARG A 130 13.35 12.63 16.09
N ILE A 131 14.07 13.05 15.04
CA ILE A 131 13.58 12.96 13.66
C ILE A 131 13.43 11.49 13.24
N VAL A 132 14.42 10.64 13.55
CA VAL A 132 14.38 9.21 13.22
C VAL A 132 13.24 8.53 13.97
N GLU A 133 13.03 8.85 15.25
CA GLU A 133 11.91 8.35 16.05
C GLU A 133 10.56 8.78 15.45
N ALA A 134 10.40 10.06 15.10
CA ALA A 134 9.18 10.55 14.46
C ALA A 134 8.90 9.88 13.09
N ILE A 135 9.95 9.59 12.31
CA ILE A 135 9.80 8.85 11.05
C ILE A 135 9.42 7.39 11.31
N GLN A 136 9.98 6.75 12.35
CA GLN A 136 9.63 5.40 12.74
C GLN A 136 8.16 5.30 13.17
N ASP A 137 7.70 6.21 14.03
CA ASP A 137 6.28 6.28 14.43
C ASP A 137 5.36 6.46 13.22
N HIS A 138 5.79 7.28 12.25
CA HIS A 138 5.04 7.45 11.01
C HIS A 138 4.99 6.18 10.16
N ILE A 139 6.11 5.46 10.04
CA ILE A 139 6.18 4.17 9.33
C ILE A 139 5.27 3.15 10.00
N ASP A 140 5.30 3.06 11.33
CA ASP A 140 4.48 2.12 12.09
C ASP A 140 2.98 2.40 11.91
N ALA A 141 2.58 3.68 11.92
CA ALA A 141 1.21 4.08 11.60
C ALA A 141 0.80 3.66 10.18
N LEU A 142 1.67 3.87 9.18
CA LEU A 142 1.40 3.44 7.81
C LEU A 142 1.27 1.91 7.68
N TYR A 143 2.06 1.13 8.43
CA TYR A 143 1.92 -0.33 8.45
C TYR A 143 0.60 -0.77 9.08
N LEU A 144 0.17 -0.14 10.16
CA LEU A 144 -1.12 -0.42 10.79
C LEU A 144 -2.27 -0.15 9.81
N ASP A 145 -2.22 0.97 9.10
CA ASP A 145 -3.19 1.32 8.06
C ASP A 145 -3.20 0.28 6.92
N ALA A 146 -2.02 -0.21 6.49
CA ALA A 146 -1.90 -1.26 5.46
C ALA A 146 -2.61 -2.54 5.90
N LEU A 147 -2.38 -2.97 7.14
CA LEU A 147 -3.01 -4.15 7.73
C LEU A 147 -4.53 -3.98 7.82
N GLN A 148 -5.02 -2.78 8.11
CA GLN A 148 -6.46 -2.50 8.12
C GLN A 148 -7.07 -2.62 6.73
N LEU A 149 -6.42 -2.07 5.69
CA LEU A 149 -6.89 -2.20 4.31
C LEU A 149 -6.93 -3.67 3.86
N GLU A 150 -5.91 -4.46 4.21
CA GLU A 150 -5.87 -5.88 3.89
C GLU A 150 -7.01 -6.65 4.59
N ARG A 151 -7.27 -6.35 5.86
CA ARG A 151 -8.41 -6.92 6.61
C ARG A 151 -9.76 -6.56 5.97
N GLN A 152 -9.92 -5.35 5.44
CA GLN A 152 -11.14 -4.93 4.74
C GLN A 152 -11.31 -5.64 3.38
N LYS A 153 -10.20 -5.99 2.73
CA LYS A 153 -10.20 -6.67 1.42
C LYS A 153 -10.60 -8.15 1.50
N ALA A 154 -10.20 -8.83 2.57
CA ALA A 154 -10.49 -10.26 2.77
C ALA A 154 -11.98 -10.64 2.62
N PRO A 155 -12.93 -9.98 3.32
CA PRO A 155 -14.35 -10.31 3.18
C PRO A 155 -14.89 -10.02 1.78
N LEU A 156 -14.41 -8.96 1.10
CA LEU A 156 -14.82 -8.63 -0.27
C LEU A 156 -14.35 -9.71 -1.26
N ARG A 157 -13.11 -10.18 -1.13
CA ARG A 157 -12.60 -11.31 -1.95
C ARG A 157 -13.44 -12.56 -1.75
N GLN A 158 -13.78 -12.88 -0.51
CA GLN A 158 -14.65 -14.02 -0.21
C GLN A 158 -16.05 -13.83 -0.83
N GLN A 159 -16.63 -12.65 -0.70
CA GLN A 159 -17.94 -12.32 -1.27
C GLN A 159 -17.93 -12.44 -2.79
N ARG A 160 -16.93 -11.85 -3.47
CA ARG A 160 -16.76 -11.95 -4.93
C ARG A 160 -16.70 -13.40 -5.39
N ASN A 161 -15.91 -14.22 -4.71
CA ASN A 161 -15.75 -15.63 -5.08
C ASN A 161 -17.07 -16.41 -4.91
N ARG A 162 -17.83 -16.14 -3.83
CA ARG A 162 -19.16 -16.74 -3.63
C ARG A 162 -20.14 -16.31 -4.72
N LEU A 163 -20.17 -15.02 -5.06
CA LEU A 163 -21.04 -14.48 -6.11
C LEU A 163 -20.68 -15.06 -7.48
N GLY A 164 -19.39 -15.12 -7.81
CA GLY A 164 -18.91 -15.70 -9.06
C GLY A 164 -19.26 -17.19 -9.17
N ALA A 165 -19.08 -17.96 -8.10
CA ALA A 165 -19.46 -19.37 -8.07
C ALA A 165 -20.97 -19.57 -8.28
N LEU A 166 -21.83 -18.73 -7.67
CA LEU A 166 -23.27 -18.81 -7.83
C LEU A 166 -23.70 -18.42 -9.26
N ALA A 167 -23.11 -17.38 -9.85
CA ALA A 167 -23.38 -16.99 -11.22
C ALA A 167 -23.02 -18.12 -12.20
N LEU A 168 -21.83 -18.70 -12.05
CA LEU A 168 -21.37 -19.83 -12.87
C LEU A 168 -22.30 -21.04 -12.71
N PHE A 169 -22.69 -21.37 -11.48
CA PHE A 169 -23.62 -22.45 -11.21
C PHE A 169 -24.96 -22.24 -11.93
N LEU A 170 -25.50 -21.03 -11.84
CA LEU A 170 -26.77 -20.68 -12.48
C LEU A 170 -26.69 -20.77 -14.02
N GLN A 171 -25.56 -20.36 -14.60
CA GLN A 171 -25.30 -20.48 -16.03
C GLN A 171 -25.24 -21.94 -16.49
N VAL A 172 -24.50 -22.79 -15.77
CA VAL A 172 -24.40 -24.23 -16.07
C VAL A 172 -25.77 -24.90 -15.96
N LEU A 173 -26.53 -24.59 -14.91
CA LEU A 173 -27.85 -25.15 -14.69
C LEU A 173 -28.84 -24.67 -15.76
N GLY A 174 -28.76 -23.40 -16.18
CA GLY A 174 -29.51 -22.85 -17.30
C GLY A 174 -29.23 -23.58 -18.62
N LEU A 175 -27.95 -23.87 -18.90
CA LEU A 175 -27.54 -24.64 -20.09
C LEU A 175 -28.10 -26.07 -20.05
N ILE A 176 -28.00 -26.76 -18.92
CA ILE A 176 -28.52 -28.12 -18.73
C ILE A 176 -30.04 -28.16 -18.92
N LEU A 177 -30.78 -27.16 -18.42
CA LEU A 177 -32.24 -27.07 -18.60
C LEU A 177 -32.64 -26.95 -20.08
N VAL A 178 -31.90 -26.15 -20.85
CA VAL A 178 -32.14 -26.00 -22.29
C VAL A 178 -31.77 -27.29 -23.05
N LEU A 179 -30.62 -27.89 -22.73
CA LEU A 179 -30.13 -29.12 -23.38
C LEU A 179 -30.96 -30.37 -23.05
N SER A 180 -31.36 -30.53 -21.79
CA SER A 180 -32.14 -31.69 -21.33
C SER A 180 -33.48 -31.81 -22.04
N ARG A 181 -34.09 -30.67 -22.41
CA ARG A 181 -35.25 -30.68 -23.31
C ARG A 181 -34.92 -31.24 -24.69
N ASP A 182 -33.81 -30.84 -25.31
CA ASP A 182 -33.48 -31.31 -26.67
C ASP A 182 -33.28 -32.83 -26.69
N LEU A 183 -32.69 -33.38 -25.63
CA LEU A 183 -32.57 -34.84 -25.42
C LEU A 183 -33.91 -35.54 -25.29
N VAL A 184 -34.92 -34.92 -24.66
CA VAL A 184 -36.28 -35.47 -24.56
C VAL A 184 -37.01 -35.40 -25.90
N ARG A 185 -36.81 -34.34 -26.68
CA ARG A 185 -37.40 -34.20 -28.03
C ARG A 185 -36.85 -35.22 -29.03
N ARG A 186 -35.54 -35.51 -28.99
CA ARG A 186 -34.90 -36.48 -29.92
C ARG A 186 -35.27 -37.95 -29.64
N ARG A 187 -35.99 -38.25 -28.56
CA ARG A 187 -36.48 -39.60 -28.21
C ARG A 187 -37.99 -39.80 -28.48
N GLY A 188 -38.67 -38.88 -29.19
CA GLY A 188 -40.03 -39.11 -29.72
C GLY A 188 -40.06 -40.26 -30.75
N PRO A 189 -41.18 -40.99 -30.89
CA PRO A 189 -41.22 -42.35 -31.45
C PRO A 189 -40.85 -42.41 -32.95
N PRO A 190 -40.48 -43.61 -33.47
CA PRO A 190 -40.03 -43.81 -34.86
C PRO A 190 -41.03 -43.33 -35.92
#